data_AF-A0A2E0HLP1-F1
#
_entry.id   AF-A0A2E0HLP1-F1
#
_cell.length_a   1.000
_cell.length_b   1.000
_cell.length_c   1.000
_cell.angle_alpha   90.00
_cell.angle_beta   90.00
_cell.angle_gamma   90.00
#
_symmetry.space_group_name_H-M   'P 1'
#
loop_
_entity.id
_entity.type
_entity.pdbx_description
1 polymer ?
#
loop_
_entity_poly.entity_id
_entity_poly.type
_entity_poly.pdbx_seq_one_letter_code
_entity_poly.pdbx_strand_id
1 'polypeptide(L)'
;MNSGPRLEKRAYTMKQSRLIKWVDLLSFLILVWMVATGLLLEYSLPARSGLDQLWGLTRHQWGSVHFYSSMLFLALMLVHLLTHAKYIRHALAGKATREQNYRLAAGGLGLVALVLMVVVMLFAPVEELGGGGPPHRR
;
A
#
# COMPACT_ATOMS: atom_id res chain seq x y z
N MET A 1 47.45 14.23 0.23
CA MET A 1 45.98 14.43 0.17
C MET A 1 45.29 13.07 0.19
N ASN A 2 44.73 12.65 1.33
CA ASN A 2 44.00 11.38 1.46
C ASN A 2 42.48 11.63 1.41
N SER A 3 41.93 11.65 0.20
CA SER A 3 40.50 11.87 -0.07
C SER A 3 39.65 10.61 0.09
N GLY A 4 40.28 9.43 0.21
CA GLY A 4 39.65 8.11 0.11
C GLY A 4 38.46 7.89 1.07
N PRO A 5 38.61 8.13 2.39
CA PRO A 5 37.54 7.85 3.36
C PRO A 5 36.28 8.71 3.17
N ARG A 6 36.44 9.89 2.56
CA ARG A 6 35.35 10.84 2.34
C ARG A 6 34.52 10.48 1.10
N LEU A 7 35.17 9.95 0.06
CA LEU A 7 34.51 9.52 -1.18
C LEU A 7 33.70 8.24 -0.95
N GLU A 8 34.24 7.26 -0.21
CA GLU A 8 33.52 6.02 0.13
C GLU A 8 32.28 6.29 1.00
N LYS A 9 32.41 7.12 2.05
CA LYS A 9 31.26 7.54 2.87
C LYS A 9 30.17 8.20 2.02
N ARG A 10 30.54 9.09 1.09
CA ARG A 10 29.56 9.74 0.19
C ARG A 10 28.87 8.73 -0.71
N ALA A 11 29.61 7.82 -1.34
CA ALA A 11 29.04 6.79 -2.22
C ALA A 11 28.08 5.85 -1.46
N TYR A 12 28.46 5.43 -0.24
CA TYR A 12 27.60 4.63 0.64
C TYR A 12 26.30 5.36 1.02
N THR A 13 26.42 6.62 1.43
CA THR A 13 25.26 7.44 1.85
C THR A 13 24.28 7.66 0.69
N MET A 14 24.78 7.89 -0.53
CA MET A 14 23.92 8.07 -1.71
C MET A 14 23.17 6.79 -2.10
N LYS A 15 23.82 5.62 -2.01
CA LYS A 15 23.17 4.33 -2.26
C LYS A 15 22.09 4.04 -1.21
N GLN A 16 22.37 4.32 0.06
CA GLN A 16 21.41 4.17 1.15
C GLN A 16 20.16 5.05 0.94
N SER A 17 20.34 6.31 0.55
CA SER A 17 19.20 7.22 0.27
C SER A 17 18.34 6.75 -0.90
N ARG A 18 18.94 6.14 -1.93
CA ARG A 18 18.18 5.54 -3.04
C ARG A 18 17.37 4.32 -2.58
N LEU A 19 17.96 3.47 -1.74
CA LEU A 19 17.28 2.30 -1.18
C LEU A 19 16.06 2.70 -0.34
N ILE A 20 16.20 3.70 0.54
CA ILE A 20 15.09 4.22 1.36
C ILE A 20 13.93 4.69 0.47
N LYS A 21 14.23 5.48 -0.57
CA LYS A 21 13.18 5.97 -1.50
C LYS A 21 12.40 4.84 -2.17
N TRP A 22 13.10 3.80 -2.64
CA TRP A 22 12.46 2.67 -3.30
C TRP A 22 11.66 1.80 -2.33
N VAL A 23 12.19 1.54 -1.13
CA VAL A 23 11.48 0.80 -0.09
C VAL A 23 10.20 1.54 0.31
N ASP A 24 10.27 2.86 0.51
CA ASP A 24 9.10 3.67 0.87
C ASP A 24 8.04 3.67 -0.24
N LEU A 25 8.46 3.84 -1.50
CA LEU A 25 7.55 3.82 -2.65
C LEU A 25 6.89 2.43 -2.82
N LEU A 26 7.67 1.35 -2.77
CA LEU A 26 7.14 -0.01 -2.88
C LEU A 26 6.20 -0.35 -1.72
N SER A 27 6.56 0.05 -0.50
CA SER A 27 5.72 -0.15 0.69
C SER A 27 4.39 0.61 0.56
N PHE A 28 4.41 1.82 0.01
CA PHE A 28 3.19 2.60 -0.23
C PHE A 28 2.29 1.95 -1.29
N LEU A 29 2.87 1.55 -2.44
CA LEU A 29 2.10 0.92 -3.51
C LEU A 29 1.48 -0.41 -3.06
N ILE A 30 2.23 -1.23 -2.33
CA ILE A 30 1.70 -2.50 -1.86
C ILE A 30 0.68 -2.30 -0.73
N LEU A 31 0.79 -1.25 0.09
CA LEU A 31 -0.25 -0.87 1.04
C LEU A 31 -1.56 -0.54 0.33
N VAL A 32 -1.51 0.26 -0.74
CA VAL A 32 -2.70 0.59 -1.55
C VAL A 32 -3.35 -0.69 -2.10
N TRP A 33 -2.52 -1.56 -2.68
CA TRP A 33 -2.95 -2.85 -3.20
C TRP A 33 -3.58 -3.76 -2.12
N MET A 34 -2.99 -3.79 -0.93
CA MET A 34 -3.49 -4.55 0.22
C MET A 34 -4.86 -4.06 0.68
N VAL A 35 -5.04 -2.73 0.77
CA VAL A 35 -6.34 -2.16 1.13
C VAL A 35 -7.37 -2.44 0.04
N ALA A 36 -7.02 -2.24 -1.23
CA ALA A 36 -7.92 -2.52 -2.36
C ALA A 36 -8.37 -3.99 -2.41
N THR A 37 -7.45 -4.94 -2.31
CA THR A 37 -7.76 -6.37 -2.33
C THR A 37 -8.50 -6.85 -1.09
N GLY A 38 -8.21 -6.28 0.09
CA GLY A 38 -8.96 -6.56 1.31
C GLY A 38 -10.42 -6.12 1.21
N LEU A 39 -10.66 -4.91 0.70
CA LEU A 39 -12.01 -4.40 0.48
C LEU A 39 -12.75 -5.15 -0.63
N LEU A 40 -12.05 -5.55 -1.69
CA LEU A 40 -12.61 -6.39 -2.75
C LEU A 40 -13.14 -7.72 -2.18
N LEU A 41 -12.38 -8.37 -1.30
CA LEU A 41 -12.79 -9.62 -0.65
C LEU A 41 -13.98 -9.46 0.32
N GLU A 42 -14.11 -8.29 0.95
CA GLU A 42 -15.18 -7.98 1.89
C GLU A 42 -16.48 -7.57 1.17
N TYR A 43 -16.39 -6.69 0.17
CA TYR A 43 -17.56 -6.05 -0.45
C TYR A 43 -17.97 -6.63 -1.81
N SER A 44 -17.03 -7.09 -2.65
CA SER A 44 -17.35 -7.57 -4.00
C SER A 44 -17.74 -9.05 -4.04
N LEU A 45 -17.42 -9.83 -3.01
CA LEU A 45 -17.67 -11.26 -2.93
C LEU A 45 -18.29 -11.64 -1.58
N PRO A 46 -19.49 -11.13 -1.23
CA PRO A 46 -20.18 -11.54 -0.02
C PRO A 46 -20.38 -13.06 -0.03
N ALA A 47 -20.17 -13.71 1.12
CA ALA A 47 -19.99 -15.16 1.29
C ALA A 47 -21.12 -16.08 0.77
N ARG A 48 -22.18 -15.52 0.17
CA ARG A 48 -23.40 -16.20 -0.23
C ARG A 48 -23.52 -16.54 -1.72
N SER A 49 -22.64 -16.02 -2.58
CA SER A 49 -22.58 -16.42 -3.99
C SER A 49 -21.38 -17.32 -4.25
N GLY A 50 -21.61 -18.63 -4.31
CA GLY A 50 -20.56 -19.63 -4.55
C GLY A 50 -19.96 -19.62 -5.96
N LEU A 51 -20.35 -18.67 -6.83
CA LEU A 51 -19.96 -18.64 -8.25
C LEU A 51 -19.45 -17.27 -8.74
N ASP A 52 -19.40 -16.25 -7.87
CA ASP A 52 -18.93 -14.93 -8.29
C ASP A 52 -17.42 -14.96 -8.54
N GLN A 53 -17.04 -14.71 -9.79
CA GLN A 53 -15.66 -14.57 -10.22
C GLN A 53 -15.42 -13.11 -10.58
N LEU A 54 -14.43 -12.49 -9.95
CA LEU A 54 -13.97 -11.15 -10.33
C LEU A 54 -12.66 -11.32 -11.10
N TRP A 55 -12.63 -10.86 -12.35
CA TRP A 55 -11.50 -11.04 -13.28
C TRP A 55 -11.10 -12.52 -13.49
N GLY A 56 -12.07 -13.43 -13.50
CA GLY A 56 -11.84 -14.87 -13.68
C GLY A 56 -11.21 -15.59 -12.48
N LEU A 57 -11.06 -14.88 -11.35
CA LEU A 57 -10.53 -15.43 -10.11
C LEU A 57 -11.66 -15.58 -9.07
N THR A 58 -11.68 -16.74 -8.42
CA THR A 58 -12.60 -17.02 -7.31
C THR A 58 -12.19 -16.28 -6.04
N ARG A 59 -13.11 -16.15 -5.08
CA ARG A 59 -12.81 -15.60 -3.73
C ARG A 59 -11.61 -16.25 -3.06
N HIS A 60 -11.44 -17.58 -3.21
CA HIS A 60 -10.31 -18.29 -2.63
C HIS A 60 -8.98 -17.89 -3.28
N GLN A 61 -8.98 -17.70 -4.60
CA GLN A 61 -7.77 -17.28 -5.33
C GLN A 61 -7.42 -15.84 -5.00
N TRP A 62 -8.40 -14.93 -4.94
CA TRP A 62 -8.18 -13.57 -4.45
C TRP A 62 -7.66 -13.53 -3.01
N GLY A 63 -8.17 -14.41 -2.13
CA GLY A 63 -7.65 -14.58 -0.78
C GLY A 63 -6.18 -15.02 -0.76
N SER A 64 -5.79 -15.89 -1.70
CA SER A 64 -4.39 -16.33 -1.84
C SER A 64 -3.49 -15.18 -2.30
N VAL A 65 -3.94 -14.39 -3.29
CA VAL A 65 -3.22 -13.19 -3.76
C VAL A 65 -3.06 -12.17 -2.64
N HIS A 66 -4.13 -11.91 -1.88
CA HIS A 66 -4.10 -11.01 -0.72
C HIS A 66 -3.14 -11.51 0.36
N PHE A 67 -3.14 -12.81 0.65
CA PHE A 67 -2.23 -13.41 1.63
C PHE A 67 -0.75 -13.27 1.23
N TYR A 68 -0.37 -13.62 0.00
CA TYR A 68 1.02 -13.46 -0.46
C TYR A 68 1.44 -11.99 -0.50
N SER A 69 0.53 -11.10 -0.89
CA SER A 69 0.75 -9.65 -0.87
C SER A 69 0.96 -9.14 0.56
N SER A 70 0.23 -9.69 1.53
CA SER A 70 0.39 -9.38 2.97
C SER A 70 1.78 -9.76 3.46
N MET A 71 2.27 -10.95 3.08
CA MET A 71 3.59 -11.44 3.47
C MET A 71 4.70 -10.54 2.90
N LEU A 72 4.57 -10.14 1.63
CA LEU A 72 5.50 -9.21 0.98
C LEU A 72 5.45 -7.83 1.63
N PHE A 73 4.26 -7.32 1.93
CA PHE A 73 4.09 -6.06 2.66
C PHE A 73 4.74 -6.11 4.04
N LEU A 74 4.55 -7.20 4.79
CA LEU A 74 5.17 -7.37 6.10
C LEU A 74 6.70 -7.34 6.01
N ALA A 75 7.28 -8.04 5.04
CA ALA A 75 8.72 -8.02 4.80
C ALA A 75 9.22 -6.60 4.44
N LEU A 76 8.48 -5.87 3.59
CA LEU A 76 8.79 -4.48 3.25
C LEU A 76 8.69 -3.54 4.45
N MET A 77 7.69 -3.73 5.32
CA MET A 77 7.54 -2.95 6.55
C MET A 77 8.69 -3.18 7.54
N LEU A 78 9.21 -4.42 7.64
CA LEU A 78 10.42 -4.68 8.43
C LEU A 78 11.62 -3.89 7.88
N VAL A 79 11.85 -3.93 6.56
CA VAL A 79 12.94 -3.17 5.92
C VAL A 79 12.73 -1.66 6.08
N HIS A 80 11.51 -1.17 5.93
CA HIS A 80 11.15 0.22 6.14
C HIS A 80 11.49 0.67 7.57
N LEU A 81 11.07 -0.09 8.60
CA LEU A 81 11.36 0.24 10.00
C LEU A 81 12.87 0.24 10.30
N LEU A 82 13.60 -0.76 9.78
CA LEU A 82 15.05 -0.85 9.96
C LEU A 82 15.78 0.32 9.30
N THR A 83 15.38 0.71 8.10
CA THR A 83 16.00 1.82 7.37
C THR A 83 15.67 3.19 7.99
N HIS A 84 14.51 3.33 8.62
CA HIS A 84 14.09 4.55 9.33
C HIS A 84 14.36 4.51 10.85
N ALA A 85 15.03 3.49 11.39
CA ALA A 85 15.26 3.33 12.83
C ALA A 85 15.99 4.52 13.49
N LYS A 86 16.81 5.28 12.74
CA LYS A 86 17.40 6.54 13.23
C LYS A 86 16.33 7.61 13.47
N TYR A 87 15.43 7.80 12.51
CA TYR A 87 14.31 8.73 12.63
C TYR A 87 13.41 8.35 13.81
N ILE A 88 13.07 7.06 13.95
CA ILE A 88 12.22 6.57 15.05
C ILE A 88 12.85 6.91 16.40
N ARG A 89 14.15 6.67 16.57
CA ARG A 89 14.87 7.05 17.82
C ARG A 89 14.82 8.56 18.08
N HIS A 90 14.99 9.39 17.05
CA HIS A 90 14.90 10.85 17.20
C HIS A 90 13.48 11.33 17.52
N ALA A 91 12.47 10.70 16.92
CA ALA A 91 11.05 10.97 17.19
C ALA A 91 10.68 10.59 18.63
N LEU A 92 11.07 9.39 19.09
CA LEU A 92 10.84 8.92 20.46
C LEU A 92 11.60 9.74 21.51
N ALA A 93 12.79 10.24 21.18
CA ALA A 93 13.57 11.09 22.08
C ALA A 93 13.02 12.53 22.20
N GLY A 94 11.89 12.86 21.56
CA GLY A 94 11.28 14.19 21.62
C GLY A 94 12.08 15.30 20.95
N LYS A 95 13.14 14.97 20.21
CA LYS A 95 14.00 15.92 19.49
C LYS A 95 13.53 16.14 18.04
N ALA A 96 12.23 16.03 17.80
CA ALA A 96 11.65 16.22 16.48
C ALA A 96 11.79 17.70 16.09
N THR A 97 12.72 17.99 15.19
CA THR A 97 12.97 19.34 14.70
C THR A 97 11.84 19.81 13.77
N ARG A 98 11.74 21.12 13.52
CA ARG A 98 10.67 21.74 12.70
C ARG A 98 10.52 21.12 11.29
N GLU A 99 11.60 20.64 10.69
CA GLU A 99 11.59 19.93 9.39
C GLU A 99 10.92 18.54 9.48
N GLN A 100 10.96 17.92 10.65
CA GLN A 100 10.36 16.63 10.93
C GLN A 100 8.81 16.72 10.94
N ASN A 101 8.26 17.87 11.33
CA ASN A 101 6.81 18.14 11.30
C ASN A 101 6.25 18.25 9.88
N TYR A 102 7.02 18.79 8.93
CA TYR A 102 6.61 18.82 7.51
C TYR A 102 6.54 17.42 6.89
N ARG A 103 7.45 16.52 7.29
CA ARG A 103 7.43 15.12 6.85
C ARG A 103 6.22 14.37 7.40
N LEU A 104 5.83 14.64 8.65
CA LEU A 104 4.59 14.11 9.24
C LEU A 104 3.34 14.66 8.54
N ALA A 105 3.32 15.96 8.23
CA ALA A 105 2.21 16.59 7.50
C ALA A 105 2.07 16.03 6.07
N ALA A 106 3.18 15.84 5.35
CA ALA A 106 3.18 15.23 4.03
C ALA A 106 2.72 13.75 4.06
N GLY A 107 3.14 13.00 5.09
CA GLY A 107 2.64 11.64 5.33
C GLY A 107 1.13 11.62 5.60
N GLY A 108 0.64 12.55 6.42
CA GLY A 108 -0.79 12.71 6.69
C GLY A 108 -1.60 13.03 5.43
N LEU A 109 -1.11 13.93 4.57
CA LEU A 109 -1.74 14.24 3.29
C LEU A 109 -1.78 13.02 2.36
N GLY A 110 -0.70 12.24 2.29
CA GLY A 110 -0.66 11.00 1.52
C GLY A 110 -1.66 9.95 2.02
N LEU A 111 -1.84 9.84 3.34
CA LEU A 111 -2.85 8.97 3.95
C LEU A 111 -4.27 9.43 3.61
N VAL A 112 -4.55 10.74 3.62
CA VAL A 112 -5.86 11.28 3.20
C VAL A 112 -6.12 10.97 1.73
N ALA A 113 -5.15 11.16 0.85
CA ALA A 113 -5.28 10.81 -0.56
C ALA A 113 -5.53 9.31 -0.77
N LEU A 114 -4.88 8.44 0.00
CA LEU A 114 -5.13 7.00 -0.01
C LEU A 114 -6.58 6.67 0.38
N VAL A 115 -7.07 7.26 1.46
CA VAL A 115 -8.46 7.08 1.93
C VAL A 115 -9.46 7.56 0.89
N LEU A 116 -9.21 8.70 0.24
CA LEU A 116 -10.07 9.19 -0.84
C LEU A 116 -10.09 8.22 -2.03
N MET A 117 -8.95 7.66 -2.41
CA MET A 117 -8.89 6.68 -3.49
C MET A 117 -9.67 5.40 -3.16
N VAL A 118 -9.61 4.96 -1.91
CA VAL A 118 -10.41 3.84 -1.39
C VAL A 118 -11.91 4.14 -1.44
N VAL A 119 -12.30 5.35 -1.03
CA VAL A 119 -13.70 5.80 -1.10
C VAL A 119 -14.20 5.79 -2.54
N VAL A 120 -13.40 6.29 -3.49
CA VAL A 120 -13.75 6.26 -4.92
C VAL A 120 -13.99 4.83 -5.42
N MET A 121 -13.20 3.85 -4.98
CA MET A 121 -13.39 2.45 -5.36
C MET A 121 -14.68 1.84 -4.79
N LEU A 122 -15.07 2.22 -3.58
CA LEU A 122 -16.31 1.72 -2.95
C LEU A 122 -17.58 2.24 -3.62
N PHE A 123 -17.51 3.43 -4.23
CA PHE A 123 -18.64 4.07 -4.89
C PHE A 123 -18.60 3.97 -6.43
N ALA A 124 -17.67 3.20 -6.99
CA ALA A 124 -17.66 2.93 -8.42
C ALA A 124 -18.93 2.15 -8.81
N PRO A 125 -19.78 2.66 -9.72
CA PRO A 125 -21.02 1.99 -10.10
C PRO A 125 -20.69 0.65 -10.77
N VAL A 126 -21.30 -0.43 -10.27
CA VAL A 126 -21.23 -1.76 -10.89
C VAL A 126 -22.24 -1.81 -12.02
N GLU A 127 -21.77 -1.93 -13.26
CA GLU A 127 -22.63 -2.10 -14.43
C GLU A 127 -23.19 -3.53 -14.44
N GLU A 128 -24.49 -3.68 -14.15
CA GLU A 128 -25.20 -4.94 -14.36
C GLU A 128 -25.42 -5.18 -15.87
N LEU A 129 -24.53 -5.95 -16.49
CA LEU A 129 -24.79 -6.56 -17.80
C LEU A 129 -25.82 -7.70 -17.65
N GLY A 130 -27.10 -7.34 -17.49
CA GLY A 130 -28.15 -8.36 -17.32
C GLY A 130 -29.61 -7.93 -17.48
N GLY A 131 -29.91 -6.67 -17.82
CA GLY A 131 -31.28 -6.15 -17.95
C GLY A 131 -32.00 -6.49 -19.26
N GLY A 132 -31.95 -7.75 -19.72
CA GLY A 132 -32.46 -8.16 -21.02
C GLY A 132 -33.25 -9.48 -21.02
N GLY A 133 -34.18 -9.67 -20.09
CA GLY A 133 -35.13 -10.81 -20.12
C GLY A 133 -36.52 -10.35 -20.55
N PRO A 134 -37.13 -10.89 -21.63
CA PRO A 134 -38.48 -10.51 -22.03
C PRO A 134 -39.52 -10.96 -21.00
N PRO A 135 -40.63 -10.22 -20.82
CA PRO A 135 -41.63 -10.55 -19.81
C PRO A 135 -42.34 -11.85 -20.17
N HIS A 136 -42.26 -12.84 -19.27
CA HIS A 136 -43.07 -14.05 -19.33
C HIS A 136 -44.54 -13.67 -19.15
N ARG A 137 -45.28 -13.66 -20.26
CA ARG A 137 -46.76 -13.65 -20.29
C ARG A 137 -47.29 -14.90 -19.59
N ARG A 138 -48.19 -14.70 -18.64
CA ARG A 138 -49.33 -15.59 -18.39
C ARG A 138 -50.58 -14.74 -18.29
#